data_AF-A0A3L7YA65-F1
#
_entry.id   AF-A0A3L7YA65-F1
#
_cell.length_a   1.000
_cell.length_b   1.000
_cell.length_c   1.000
_cell.angle_alpha   90.00
_cell.angle_beta   90.00
_cell.angle_gamma   90.00
#
_symmetry.space_group_name_H-M   'P 1'
#
loop_
_entity.id
_entity.type
_entity.pdbx_description
1 polymer ?
#
loop_
_entity_poly.entity_id
_entity_poly.type
_entity_poly.pdbx_seq_one_letter_code
_entity_poly.pdbx_strand_id
1 'polypeptide(L)'
;MPPTTDSPPAPRHISRVLERNMRTILRLRKKAARQRGIQDRIADFITAFSGSMPFLWLHVAWFVAWISINSGRLGITPFDPFPYGLLTMIVSLEAIFLATFVLVSQNRFSREADFRADLDLHIGLLTEHELTRSLRMLDAIQDKLGIANDADAELADLELETRPEDVLAELER
;
A
#
# COMPACT_ATOMS: atom_id res chain seq x y z
N MET A 1 -43.72 -4.08 23.62
CA MET A 1 -43.50 -3.40 22.32
C MET A 1 -42.21 -2.60 22.47
N PRO A 2 -41.15 -2.84 21.67
CA PRO A 2 -39.91 -2.09 21.82
C PRO A 2 -40.07 -0.68 21.22
N PRO A 3 -39.38 0.33 21.75
CA PRO A 3 -39.41 1.68 21.19
C PRO A 3 -38.60 1.72 19.89
N THR A 4 -39.20 2.30 18.85
CA THR A 4 -38.54 2.61 17.58
C THR A 4 -37.51 3.72 17.81
N THR A 5 -36.24 3.42 17.56
CA THR A 5 -35.13 4.36 17.54
C THR A 5 -35.33 5.35 16.38
N ASP A 6 -35.85 6.54 16.69
CA ASP A 6 -35.98 7.63 15.73
C ASP A 6 -34.61 8.30 15.56
N SER A 7 -33.92 8.00 14.46
CA SER A 7 -32.63 8.63 14.14
C SER A 7 -32.87 10.07 13.68
N PRO A 8 -32.17 11.08 14.25
CA PRO A 8 -32.41 12.47 13.90
C PRO A 8 -32.04 12.76 12.43
N PRO A 9 -32.79 13.65 11.73
CA PRO A 9 -32.56 13.94 10.32
C PRO A 9 -31.22 14.65 10.12
N ALA A 10 -30.32 14.03 9.37
CA ALA A 10 -29.03 14.61 9.03
C ALA A 10 -29.20 15.99 8.32
N PRO A 11 -28.43 17.01 8.69
CA PRO A 11 -28.58 18.37 8.15
C PRO A 11 -28.32 18.39 6.64
N ARG A 12 -29.34 18.81 5.86
CA ARG A 12 -29.44 18.78 4.37
C ARG A 12 -28.32 19.49 3.58
N HIS A 13 -27.34 20.11 4.25
CA HIS A 13 -26.22 20.82 3.62
C HIS A 13 -25.00 19.91 3.43
N ILE A 14 -24.70 19.05 4.40
CA ILE A 14 -23.57 18.11 4.35
C ILE A 14 -23.79 17.09 3.22
N SER A 15 -25.03 16.63 3.01
CA SER A 15 -25.38 15.71 1.93
C SER A 15 -25.12 16.29 0.54
N ARG A 16 -25.40 17.58 0.29
CA ARG A 16 -25.14 18.19 -1.03
C ARG A 16 -23.66 18.32 -1.35
N VAL A 17 -22.84 18.69 -0.36
CA VAL A 17 -21.39 18.81 -0.52
C VAL A 17 -20.76 17.42 -0.72
N LEU A 18 -21.17 16.44 0.10
CA LEU A 18 -20.72 15.05 0.00
C LEU A 18 -21.10 14.44 -1.36
N GLU A 19 -22.33 14.66 -1.82
CA GLU A 19 -22.83 14.14 -3.10
C GLU A 19 -22.18 14.84 -4.31
N ARG A 20 -21.81 16.12 -4.19
CA ARG A 20 -21.05 16.85 -5.21
C ARG A 20 -19.59 16.36 -5.28
N ASN A 21 -18.95 16.17 -4.14
CA ASN A 21 -17.58 15.66 -4.05
C ASN A 21 -17.51 14.21 -4.55
N MET A 22 -18.45 13.36 -4.14
CA MET A 22 -18.56 11.97 -4.60
C MET A 22 -18.78 11.88 -6.12
N ARG A 23 -19.65 12.71 -6.70
CA ARG A 23 -19.84 12.78 -8.17
C ARG A 23 -18.56 13.20 -8.89
N THR A 24 -17.75 14.06 -8.28
CA THR A 24 -16.48 14.54 -8.86
C THR A 24 -15.42 13.44 -8.82
N ILE A 25 -15.26 12.77 -7.68
CA ILE A 25 -14.35 11.62 -7.52
C ILE A 25 -14.74 10.48 -8.46
N LEU A 26 -16.03 10.17 -8.58
CA LEU A 26 -16.54 9.14 -9.50
C LEU A 26 -16.26 9.48 -10.96
N ARG A 27 -16.44 10.75 -11.38
CA ARG A 27 -16.11 11.19 -12.74
C ARG A 27 -14.62 11.11 -13.04
N LEU A 28 -13.77 11.50 -12.09
CA LEU A 28 -12.30 11.41 -12.23
C LEU A 28 -11.86 9.94 -12.33
N ARG A 29 -12.35 9.07 -11.44
CA ARG A 29 -12.10 7.62 -11.51
C ARG A 29 -12.56 7.03 -12.83
N LYS A 30 -13.75 7.42 -13.32
CA LYS A 30 -14.30 6.90 -14.59
C LYS A 30 -13.52 7.42 -15.80
N LYS A 31 -13.02 8.67 -15.78
CA LYS A 31 -12.10 9.20 -16.81
C LYS A 31 -10.75 8.47 -16.79
N ALA A 32 -10.16 8.28 -15.62
CA ALA A 32 -8.91 7.53 -15.46
C ALA A 32 -9.07 6.08 -15.92
N ALA A 33 -10.17 5.42 -15.58
CA ALA A 33 -10.48 4.06 -16.03
C ALA A 33 -10.70 3.96 -17.55
N ARG A 34 -11.23 5.02 -18.18
CA ARG A 34 -11.49 5.06 -19.62
C ARG A 34 -10.23 5.40 -20.45
N GLN A 35 -9.19 5.93 -19.80
CA GLN A 35 -7.86 6.13 -20.38
C GLN A 35 -6.95 4.91 -20.23
N ARG A 36 -7.36 3.89 -19.46
CA ARG A 36 -6.59 2.65 -19.34
C ARG A 36 -6.63 1.88 -20.65
N GLY A 37 -5.47 1.78 -21.30
CA GLY A 37 -5.31 1.02 -22.53
C GLY A 37 -5.33 -0.49 -22.28
N ILE A 38 -5.32 -1.27 -23.36
CA ILE A 38 -5.12 -2.72 -23.30
C ILE A 38 -3.78 -3.05 -22.62
N GLN A 39 -2.76 -2.20 -22.82
CA GLN A 39 -1.45 -2.32 -22.21
C GLN A 39 -1.51 -2.20 -20.67
N ASP A 40 -2.28 -1.26 -20.12
CA ASP A 40 -2.43 -1.09 -18.66
C ASP A 40 -3.14 -2.29 -18.03
N ARG A 41 -4.12 -2.89 -18.74
CA ARG A 41 -4.80 -4.11 -18.27
C ARG A 41 -3.88 -5.31 -18.25
N ILE A 42 -3.03 -5.46 -19.26
CA ILE A 42 -2.03 -6.52 -19.32
C ILE A 42 -0.99 -6.31 -18.21
N ALA A 43 -0.54 -5.07 -17.98
CA ALA A 43 0.36 -4.75 -16.89
C ALA A 43 -0.27 -5.06 -15.52
N ASP A 44 -1.52 -4.66 -15.27
CA ASP A 44 -2.23 -4.96 -14.02
C ASP A 44 -2.38 -6.49 -13.79
N PHE A 45 -2.71 -7.24 -14.85
CA PHE A 45 -2.80 -8.69 -14.78
C PHE A 45 -1.45 -9.34 -14.46
N ILE A 46 -0.39 -8.93 -15.16
CA ILE A 46 0.96 -9.48 -14.95
C ILE A 46 1.48 -9.12 -13.57
N THR A 47 1.27 -7.89 -13.10
CA THR A 47 1.65 -7.48 -11.74
C THR A 47 0.93 -8.31 -10.67
N ALA A 48 -0.37 -8.57 -10.85
CA ALA A 48 -1.13 -9.41 -9.93
C ALA A 48 -0.72 -10.88 -10.00
N PHE A 49 -0.40 -11.38 -11.19
CA PHE A 49 -0.06 -12.77 -11.44
C PHE A 49 1.35 -13.12 -10.96
N SER A 50 2.33 -12.25 -11.24
CA SER A 50 3.74 -12.46 -10.86
C SER A 50 3.96 -12.45 -9.34
N GLY A 51 3.08 -11.80 -8.56
CA GLY A 51 3.13 -11.81 -7.10
C GLY A 51 2.34 -12.96 -6.46
N SER A 52 1.75 -13.86 -7.24
CA SER A 52 0.79 -14.84 -6.75
C SER A 52 1.39 -16.25 -6.59
N MET A 53 1.07 -16.92 -5.48
CA MET A 53 1.44 -18.32 -5.22
C MET A 53 1.00 -19.34 -6.31
N PRO A 54 -0.16 -19.23 -6.99
CA PRO A 54 -0.54 -20.18 -8.03
C PRO A 54 0.39 -20.16 -9.26
N PHE A 55 1.08 -19.05 -9.54
CA PHE A 55 2.04 -18.97 -10.64
C PHE A 55 3.20 -19.96 -10.49
N LEU A 56 3.73 -20.07 -9.27
CA LEU A 56 4.80 -21.00 -8.93
C LEU A 56 4.35 -22.45 -9.09
N TRP A 57 3.16 -22.79 -8.58
CA TRP A 57 2.62 -24.14 -8.69
C TRP A 57 2.36 -24.56 -10.14
N LEU A 58 1.91 -23.63 -10.99
CA LEU A 58 1.76 -23.88 -12.42
C LEU A 58 3.10 -24.24 -13.08
N HIS A 59 4.18 -23.50 -12.77
CA HIS A 59 5.52 -23.78 -13.28
C HIS A 59 6.05 -25.12 -12.79
N VAL A 60 5.90 -25.43 -11.50
CA VAL A 60 6.32 -26.71 -10.93
C VAL A 60 5.58 -27.86 -11.63
N ALA A 61 4.26 -27.76 -11.78
CA ALA A 61 3.46 -28.78 -12.46
C ALA A 61 3.89 -28.93 -13.93
N TRP A 62 4.12 -27.82 -14.64
CA TRP A 62 4.61 -27.81 -16.01
C TRP A 62 5.97 -28.51 -16.16
N PHE A 63 6.93 -28.20 -15.29
CA PHE A 63 8.25 -28.83 -15.31
C PHE A 63 8.18 -30.32 -15.02
N VAL A 64 7.40 -30.72 -14.00
CA VAL A 64 7.20 -32.13 -13.67
C VAL A 64 6.56 -32.88 -14.84
N ALA A 65 5.56 -32.30 -15.49
CA ALA A 65 4.92 -32.88 -16.66
C ALA A 65 5.91 -33.03 -17.83
N TRP A 66 6.70 -31.99 -18.13
CA TRP A 66 7.69 -32.01 -19.20
C TRP A 66 8.77 -33.08 -18.99
N ILE A 67 9.33 -33.15 -17.79
CA ILE A 67 10.34 -34.15 -17.42
C ILE A 67 9.74 -35.55 -17.47
N SER A 68 8.51 -35.74 -17.01
CA SER A 68 7.82 -37.04 -17.04
C SER A 68 7.60 -37.54 -18.46
N ILE A 69 7.17 -36.67 -19.38
CA ILE A 69 6.99 -36.98 -20.80
C ILE A 69 8.33 -37.30 -21.48
N ASN A 70 9.36 -36.50 -21.22
CA ASN A 70 10.68 -36.67 -21.83
C ASN A 70 11.57 -37.72 -21.14
N SER A 71 11.15 -38.26 -19.99
CA SER A 71 11.86 -39.37 -19.31
C SER A 71 11.77 -40.69 -20.09
N GLY A 72 10.97 -40.77 -21.16
CA GLY A 72 10.83 -41.98 -21.99
C GLY A 72 10.09 -43.14 -21.33
N ARG A 73 9.69 -43.00 -20.05
CA ARG A 73 8.93 -44.02 -19.28
C ARG A 73 7.50 -44.22 -19.77
N LEU A 74 6.98 -43.30 -20.59
CA LEU A 74 5.60 -43.29 -21.08
C LEU A 74 5.46 -43.88 -22.50
N GLY A 75 6.53 -44.47 -23.07
CA GLY A 75 6.49 -45.05 -24.42
C GLY A 75 6.44 -44.02 -25.57
N ILE A 76 6.59 -42.74 -25.25
CA ILE A 76 6.69 -41.63 -26.20
C ILE A 76 8.17 -41.40 -26.52
N THR A 77 8.51 -41.18 -27.79
CA THR A 77 9.86 -40.82 -28.22
C THR A 77 10.27 -39.50 -27.55
N PRO A 78 11.36 -39.47 -26.75
CA PRO A 78 11.80 -38.23 -26.09
C PRO A 78 12.17 -37.19 -27.14
N PHE A 79 11.49 -36.05 -27.13
CA PHE A 79 11.76 -34.95 -28.06
C PHE A 79 12.81 -33.98 -27.51
N ASP A 80 12.95 -33.91 -26.19
CA ASP A 80 13.96 -33.13 -25.46
C ASP A 80 14.70 -34.06 -24.48
N PRO A 81 15.65 -34.89 -24.96
CA PRO A 81 16.41 -35.80 -24.10
C PRO A 81 17.25 -35.02 -23.08
N PHE A 82 17.57 -35.66 -21.95
CA PHE A 82 18.52 -35.11 -20.98
C PHE A 82 19.82 -34.72 -21.72
N PRO A 83 20.29 -33.46 -21.63
CA PRO A 83 20.09 -32.47 -20.56
C PRO A 83 18.94 -31.44 -20.72
N TYR A 84 17.89 -31.71 -21.51
CA TYR A 84 16.72 -30.83 -21.70
C TYR A 84 17.05 -29.44 -22.28
N GLY A 85 17.70 -29.43 -23.45
CA GLY A 85 18.16 -28.19 -24.09
C GLY A 85 17.02 -27.25 -24.49
N LEU A 86 15.89 -27.79 -25.00
CA LEU A 86 14.76 -26.97 -25.42
C LEU A 86 14.05 -26.33 -24.23
N LEU A 87 13.81 -27.09 -23.17
CA LEU A 87 13.25 -26.56 -21.92
C LEU A 87 14.13 -25.43 -21.38
N THR A 88 15.45 -25.65 -21.30
CA THR A 88 16.39 -24.66 -20.75
C THR A 88 16.38 -23.36 -21.56
N MET A 89 16.32 -23.46 -22.88
CA MET A 89 16.26 -22.30 -23.78
C MET A 89 14.96 -21.51 -23.58
N ILE A 90 13.80 -22.19 -23.54
CA ILE A 90 12.49 -21.53 -23.36
C ILE A 90 12.41 -20.86 -22.00
N VAL A 91 12.81 -21.56 -20.93
CA VAL A 91 12.80 -21.04 -19.55
C VAL A 91 13.72 -19.84 -19.41
N SER A 92 14.90 -19.87 -20.03
CA SER A 92 15.84 -18.74 -19.98
C SER A 92 15.24 -17.48 -20.61
N LEU A 93 14.57 -17.63 -21.76
CA LEU A 93 13.87 -16.53 -22.41
C LEU A 93 12.71 -16.02 -21.56
N GLU A 94 11.89 -16.93 -21.02
CA GLU A 94 10.76 -16.62 -20.15
C GLU A 94 11.20 -15.89 -18.87
N ALA A 95 12.31 -16.31 -18.25
CA ALA A 95 12.86 -15.70 -17.06
C ALA A 95 13.25 -14.22 -17.28
N ILE A 96 13.80 -13.86 -18.45
CA ILE A 96 14.12 -12.46 -18.78
C ILE A 96 12.84 -11.61 -18.84
N PHE A 97 11.78 -12.13 -19.47
CA PHE A 97 10.49 -11.44 -19.51
C PHE A 97 9.89 -11.29 -18.10
N LEU A 98 9.88 -12.35 -17.30
CA LEU A 98 9.40 -12.32 -15.93
C LEU A 98 10.18 -11.33 -15.07
N ALA A 99 11.52 -11.36 -15.13
CA ALA A 99 12.36 -10.42 -14.39
C ALA A 99 12.06 -8.97 -14.78
N THR A 100 11.87 -8.69 -16.07
CA THR A 100 11.50 -7.36 -16.57
C THR A 100 10.13 -6.94 -16.05
N PHE A 101 9.15 -7.83 -16.07
CA PHE A 101 7.80 -7.55 -15.54
C PHE A 101 7.79 -7.33 -14.03
N VAL A 102 8.56 -8.13 -13.28
CA VAL A 102 8.78 -7.94 -11.84
C VAL A 102 9.40 -6.57 -11.59
N LEU A 103 10.44 -6.20 -12.32
CA LEU A 103 11.11 -4.90 -12.16
C LEU A 103 10.18 -3.72 -12.47
N VAL A 104 9.38 -3.81 -13.53
CA VAL A 104 8.38 -2.79 -13.86
C VAL A 104 7.31 -2.69 -12.76
N SER A 105 6.86 -3.83 -12.24
CA SER A 105 5.88 -3.89 -11.16
C SER A 105 6.44 -3.30 -9.87
N GLN A 106 7.67 -3.66 -9.50
CA GLN A 106 8.40 -3.12 -8.35
C GLN A 106 8.59 -1.61 -8.47
N ASN A 107 9.02 -1.10 -9.62
CA ASN A 107 9.16 0.33 -9.86
C ASN A 107 7.82 1.07 -9.69
N ARG A 108 6.71 0.47 -10.13
CA ARG A 108 5.38 1.03 -9.92
C ARG A 108 4.99 1.08 -8.44
N PHE A 109 5.21 0.00 -7.69
CA PHE A 109 4.94 -0.05 -6.26
C PHE A 109 5.83 0.93 -5.48
N SER A 110 7.10 1.07 -5.85
CA SER A 110 8.02 2.05 -5.25
C SER A 110 7.49 3.47 -5.44
N ARG A 111 7.10 3.85 -6.66
CA ARG A 111 6.55 5.18 -6.93
C ARG A 111 5.25 5.46 -6.17
N GLU A 112 4.40 4.45 -5.99
CA GLU A 112 3.19 4.59 -5.17
C GLU A 112 3.52 4.73 -3.68
N ALA A 113 4.52 3.99 -3.20
CA ALA A 113 5.01 4.10 -1.82
C ALA A 113 5.62 5.48 -1.55
N ASP A 114 6.45 6.00 -2.46
CA ASP A 114 7.05 7.34 -2.36
C ASP A 114 5.97 8.43 -2.30
N PHE A 115 4.93 8.33 -3.14
CA PHE A 115 3.81 9.26 -3.14
C PHE A 115 3.02 9.21 -1.82
N ARG A 116 2.81 8.01 -1.25
CA ARG A 116 2.15 7.86 0.05
C ARG A 116 2.99 8.46 1.17
N ALA A 117 4.30 8.22 1.16
CA ALA A 117 5.22 8.78 2.16
C ALA A 117 5.23 10.32 2.14
N ASP A 118 5.23 10.94 0.96
CA ASP A 118 5.14 12.40 0.82
C ASP A 118 3.80 12.95 1.33
N LEU A 119 2.70 12.26 1.06
CA LEU A 119 1.39 12.65 1.58
C LEU A 119 1.31 12.53 3.11
N ASP A 120 1.84 11.44 3.66
CA ASP A 120 1.88 11.20 5.11
C ASP A 120 2.73 12.27 5.82
N LEU A 121 3.87 12.67 5.23
CA LEU A 121 4.68 13.78 5.72
C LEU A 121 3.90 15.09 5.74
N HIS A 122 3.21 15.43 4.65
CA HIS A 122 2.40 16.65 4.58
C HIS A 122 1.25 16.66 5.60
N ILE A 123 0.57 15.53 5.78
CA ILE A 123 -0.49 15.39 6.80
C ILE A 123 0.13 15.55 8.20
N GLY A 124 1.31 14.97 8.44
CA GLY A 124 2.05 15.12 9.69
C GLY A 124 2.35 16.58 10.03
N LEU A 125 2.96 17.32 9.09
CA LEU A 125 3.28 18.74 9.27
C LEU A 125 2.02 19.61 9.48
N LEU A 126 0.94 19.33 8.74
CA LEU A 126 -0.33 20.02 8.94
C LEU A 126 -0.92 19.74 10.32
N THR A 127 -0.85 18.48 10.77
CA THR A 127 -1.34 18.06 12.08
C THR A 127 -0.53 18.74 13.19
N GLU A 128 0.79 18.80 13.06
CA GLU A 128 1.67 19.51 14.00
C GLU A 128 1.34 21.02 14.06
N HIS A 129 1.09 21.64 12.90
CA HIS A 129 0.71 23.04 12.83
C HIS A 129 -0.64 23.31 13.54
N GLU A 130 -1.67 22.51 13.26
CA GLU A 130 -2.99 22.65 13.89
C GLU A 130 -2.97 22.28 15.38
N LEU A 131 -2.12 21.33 15.78
CA LEU A 131 -1.89 20.99 17.19
C LEU A 131 -1.25 22.17 17.93
N THR A 132 -0.18 22.75 17.37
CA THR A 132 0.48 23.96 17.93
C THR A 132 -0.51 25.11 18.04
N ARG A 133 -1.35 25.31 17.03
CA ARG A 133 -2.39 26.34 17.05
C ARG A 133 -3.42 26.07 18.15
N SER A 134 -3.84 24.82 18.31
CA SER A 134 -4.77 24.42 19.37
C SER A 134 -4.17 24.63 20.75
N LEU A 135 -2.90 24.26 20.96
CA LEU A 135 -2.16 24.50 22.20
C LEU A 135 -2.06 26.00 22.51
N ARG A 136 -1.72 26.84 21.53
CA ARG A 136 -1.72 28.31 21.71
C ARG A 136 -3.10 28.88 22.05
N MET A 137 -4.16 28.30 21.50
CA MET A 137 -5.53 28.70 21.86
C MET A 137 -5.88 28.29 23.29
N LEU A 138 -5.45 27.10 23.73
CA LEU A 138 -5.63 26.63 25.10
C LEU A 138 -4.85 27.49 26.10
N ASP A 139 -3.60 27.80 25.77
CA ASP A 139 -2.73 28.71 26.52
C ASP A 139 -3.39 30.08 26.74
N ALA A 140 -3.88 30.70 25.65
CA ALA A 140 -4.61 31.96 25.72
C ALA A 140 -5.91 31.89 26.55
N ILE A 141 -6.56 30.72 26.64
CA ILE A 141 -7.75 30.50 27.47
C ILE A 141 -7.35 30.32 28.95
N GLN A 142 -6.27 29.58 29.25
CA GLN A 142 -5.74 29.41 30.60
C GLN A 142 -5.35 30.76 31.21
N ASP A 143 -4.63 31.59 30.45
CA ASP A 143 -4.26 32.96 30.83
C ASP A 143 -5.49 33.80 31.19
N LYS A 144 -6.55 33.71 30.38
CA LYS A 144 -7.81 34.43 30.62
C LYS A 144 -8.56 33.93 31.86
N LEU A 145 -8.43 32.66 32.21
CA LEU A 145 -9.08 32.05 33.37
C LEU A 145 -8.23 32.19 34.65
N GLY A 146 -7.00 32.72 34.56
CA GLY A 146 -6.09 32.85 35.69
C GLY A 146 -5.63 31.49 36.24
N ILE A 147 -5.66 30.45 35.40
CA ILE A 147 -5.14 29.13 35.73
C ILE A 147 -3.62 29.24 35.62
N ALA A 148 -2.90 28.95 36.71
CA ALA A 148 -1.44 28.97 36.69
C ALA A 148 -0.95 27.91 35.71
N ASN A 149 -0.11 28.35 34.77
CA ASN A 149 0.50 27.53 33.75
C ASN A 149 1.83 27.03 34.31
N ASP A 150 1.87 25.83 34.89
CA ASP A 150 3.10 25.18 35.36
C ASP A 150 3.94 24.63 34.18
N ALA A 151 3.90 25.29 33.02
CA ALA A 151 4.57 24.86 31.79
C ALA A 151 6.09 24.69 31.97
N ASP A 152 6.72 25.49 32.82
CA ASP A 152 8.14 25.38 33.14
C ASP A 152 8.48 24.16 34.00
N ALA A 153 7.50 23.61 34.76
CA ALA A 153 7.68 22.40 35.56
C ALA A 153 7.50 21.13 34.71
N GLU A 154 6.52 21.14 33.79
CA GLU A 154 6.21 19.97 32.95
C GLU A 154 7.17 19.82 31.74
N LEU A 155 7.68 20.92 31.17
CA LEU A 155 8.73 20.88 30.14
C LEU A 155 10.07 20.36 30.69
N ALA A 156 10.41 20.72 31.94
CA ALA A 156 11.61 20.24 32.61
C ALA A 156 11.51 18.73 32.94
N ASP A 157 10.33 18.24 33.32
CA ASP A 157 10.08 16.81 33.54
C ASP A 157 10.05 16.00 32.23
N LEU A 158 9.49 16.55 31.14
CA LEU A 158 9.48 15.88 29.83
C LEU A 158 10.86 15.86 29.13
N GLU A 159 11.69 16.89 29.29
CA GLU A 159 13.11 16.86 28.84
C GLU A 159 13.93 15.80 29.59
N LEU A 160 13.58 15.48 30.83
CA LEU A 160 14.21 14.41 31.62
C LEU A 160 13.74 13.01 31.19
N GLU A 161 12.50 12.86 30.71
CA GLU A 161 11.90 11.56 30.35
C GLU A 161 12.07 11.16 28.87
N THR A 162 12.34 12.11 27.96
CA THR A 162 12.40 11.87 26.51
C THR A 162 13.80 12.03 25.90
N ARG A 163 14.85 11.69 26.65
CA ARG A 163 16.20 11.60 26.09
C ARG A 163 16.21 10.49 25.01
N PRO A 164 16.48 10.80 23.74
CA PRO A 164 16.40 9.82 22.63
C PRO A 164 17.28 8.59 22.84
N GLU A 165 18.41 8.75 23.56
CA GLU A 165 19.29 7.67 23.99
C GLU A 165 18.59 6.57 24.81
N ASP A 166 17.60 6.90 25.64
CA ASP A 166 16.93 5.92 26.50
C ASP A 166 15.89 5.08 25.73
N VAL A 167 15.24 5.69 24.73
CA VAL A 167 14.29 4.99 23.84
C VAL A 167 15.02 4.03 22.89
N LEU A 168 16.23 4.39 22.44
CA LEU A 168 17.08 3.51 21.62
C LEU A 168 17.60 2.30 22.41
N ALA A 169 17.95 2.49 23.69
CA ALA A 169 18.42 1.42 24.56
C ALA A 169 17.33 0.37 24.89
N GLU A 170 16.05 0.76 24.94
CA GLU A 170 14.93 -0.15 25.19
C GLU A 170 14.54 -0.97 23.95
N LEU A 171 14.75 -0.44 22.74
CA LEU A 171 14.51 -1.16 21.48
C LEU A 171 15.58 -2.22 21.18
N GLU A 172 16.77 -2.10 21.76
CA GLU A 172 17.88 -3.06 21.61
C GLU A 172 17.88 -4.19 22.65
N ARG A 173 16.89 -4.22 23.56
CA ARG A 173 16.72 -5.23 24.61
C ARG A 173 15.77 -6.36 24.20
#